data_AF-A0A388PU25-F1
#
_entry.id   AF-A0A388PU25-F1
#
_cell.length_a   1.000
_cell.length_b   1.000
_cell.length_c   1.000
_cell.angle_alpha   90.00
_cell.angle_beta   90.00
_cell.angle_gamma   90.00
#
_symmetry.space_group_name_H-M   'P 1'
#
loop_
_entity.id
_entity.type
_entity.pdbx_description
1 polymer ?
#
loop_
_entity_poly.entity_id
_entity_poly.type
_entity_poly.pdbx_seq_one_letter_code
_entity_poly.pdbx_strand_id
1 'polypeptide(L)'
;MSFFEQLQLETKEDREGLFSIPIIQNALSGEIDIDQYLAFLKEAYHHVKHTVPLLIACENYTSNDYQWLKEGMAHYIQDEMGHEEWILNDIKAAGGKPDEIRHSNPSMFTEFMVADAYYQIHQSNPIGF
;
A
#
# COMPACT_ATOMS: atom_id res chain seq x y z
N MET A 1 18.14 -23.68 3.17
CA MET A 1 17.28 -22.51 3.38
C MET A 1 17.35 -21.67 2.12
N SER A 2 16.23 -21.40 1.47
CA SER A 2 16.15 -20.47 0.34
C SER A 2 16.30 -19.03 0.83
N PHE A 3 16.64 -18.10 -0.07
CA PHE A 3 16.68 -16.66 0.27
C PHE A 3 15.31 -16.15 0.76
N PHE A 4 14.22 -16.67 0.21
CA PHE A 4 12.88 -16.37 0.69
C PHE A 4 12.66 -16.82 2.15
N GLU A 5 13.07 -18.04 2.49
CA GLU A 5 13.00 -18.53 3.88
C GLU A 5 13.87 -17.70 4.83
N GLN A 6 15.02 -17.20 4.35
CA GLN A 6 15.86 -16.28 5.11
C GLN A 6 15.13 -14.97 5.41
N LEU A 7 14.55 -14.31 4.40
CA LEU A 7 13.80 -13.08 4.58
C LEU A 7 12.64 -13.27 5.57
N GLN A 8 11.89 -14.36 5.44
CA GLN A 8 10.78 -14.69 6.34
C GLN A 8 11.21 -14.85 7.80
N LEU A 9 12.42 -15.38 8.03
CA LEU A 9 12.99 -15.54 9.36
C LEU A 9 13.49 -14.19 9.90
N GLU A 10 14.19 -13.41 9.08
CA GLU A 10 14.79 -12.13 9.48
C GLU A 10 13.74 -11.05 9.75
N THR A 11 12.61 -11.04 9.04
CA THR A 11 11.52 -10.07 9.25
C THR A 11 10.43 -10.58 10.19
N LYS A 12 10.67 -11.68 10.92
CA LYS A 12 9.65 -12.32 11.77
C LYS A 12 9.18 -11.38 12.88
N GLU A 13 10.10 -10.73 13.58
CA GLU A 13 9.80 -9.85 14.71
C GLU A 13 9.01 -8.62 14.25
N ASP A 14 9.39 -7.99 13.13
CA ASP A 14 8.66 -6.84 12.57
C ASP A 14 7.23 -7.22 12.17
N ARG A 15 7.05 -8.40 11.55
CA ARG A 15 5.72 -8.91 11.19
C ARG A 15 4.86 -9.20 12.43
N GLU A 16 5.43 -9.84 13.44
CA GLU A 16 4.72 -10.08 14.71
C GLU A 16 4.37 -8.76 15.40
N GLY A 17 5.27 -7.77 15.35
CA GLY A 17 5.04 -6.41 15.81
C GLY A 17 3.86 -5.75 15.09
N LEU A 18 3.83 -5.79 13.75
CA LEU A 18 2.71 -5.29 12.95
C LEU A 18 1.39 -5.93 13.37
N PHE A 19 1.32 -7.26 13.42
CA PHE A 19 0.08 -7.93 13.81
C PHE A 19 -0.33 -7.63 15.25
N SER A 20 0.61 -7.34 16.15
CA SER A 20 0.29 -6.98 17.54
C SER A 20 -0.35 -5.60 17.72
N ILE A 21 -0.38 -4.75 16.67
CA ILE A 21 -0.95 -3.40 16.78
C ILE A 21 -2.45 -3.50 17.12
N PRO A 22 -2.94 -2.77 18.15
CA PRO A 22 -4.33 -2.89 18.62
C PRO A 22 -5.40 -2.73 17.52
N ILE A 23 -5.24 -1.77 16.61
CA ILE A 23 -6.21 -1.56 15.53
C ILE A 23 -6.29 -2.76 14.57
N ILE A 24 -5.18 -3.48 14.35
CA ILE A 24 -5.13 -4.69 13.53
C ILE A 24 -5.81 -5.84 14.27
N GLN A 25 -5.52 -6.02 15.56
CA GLN A 25 -6.18 -7.04 16.38
C GLN A 25 -7.70 -6.83 16.45
N ASN A 26 -8.15 -5.58 16.68
CA ASN A 26 -9.57 -5.24 16.71
C ASN A 26 -10.25 -5.48 15.35
N ALA A 27 -9.58 -5.17 14.25
CA ALA A 27 -10.11 -5.48 12.92
C ALA A 27 -10.26 -6.99 12.69
N LEU A 28 -9.27 -7.79 13.09
CA LEU A 28 -9.29 -9.24 12.97
C LEU A 28 -10.31 -9.93 13.90
N SER A 29 -10.59 -9.34 15.07
CA SER A 29 -11.62 -9.83 16.01
C SER A 29 -13.03 -9.34 15.66
N GLY A 30 -13.17 -8.40 14.72
CA GLY A 30 -14.46 -7.78 14.38
C GLY A 30 -14.94 -6.73 15.39
N GLU A 31 -14.03 -6.19 16.20
CA GLU A 31 -14.29 -5.19 17.25
C GLU A 31 -13.95 -3.76 16.81
N ILE A 32 -13.56 -3.56 15.55
CA ILE A 32 -13.35 -2.22 14.98
C ILE A 32 -14.67 -1.46 14.87
N ASP A 33 -14.68 -0.18 15.27
CA ASP A 33 -15.84 0.68 15.09
C ASP A 33 -15.84 1.36 13.70
N ILE A 34 -17.00 1.94 13.35
CA ILE A 34 -17.20 2.56 12.04
C ILE A 34 -16.31 3.78 11.81
N ASP A 35 -15.99 4.55 12.84
CA ASP A 35 -15.17 5.75 12.74
C ASP A 35 -13.70 5.38 12.53
N GLN A 36 -13.23 4.33 13.21
CA GLN A 36 -11.91 3.74 13.00
C GLN A 36 -11.76 3.19 11.58
N TYR A 37 -12.79 2.48 11.08
CA TYR A 37 -12.78 1.96 9.71
C TYR A 37 -12.73 3.08 8.68
N LEU A 38 -13.58 4.10 8.81
CA LEU A 38 -13.58 5.27 7.92
C LEU A 38 -12.25 6.04 7.97
N ALA A 39 -11.64 6.19 9.17
CA ALA A 39 -10.32 6.80 9.32
C ALA A 39 -9.23 6.00 8.62
N PHE A 40 -9.25 4.67 8.72
CA PHE A 40 -8.34 3.79 8.01
C PHE A 40 -8.52 3.90 6.50
N LEU A 41 -9.76 3.81 5.99
CA LEU A 41 -10.04 3.88 4.55
C LEU A 41 -9.64 5.23 3.93
N LYS A 42 -9.78 6.33 4.68
CA LYS A 42 -9.27 7.64 4.24
C LYS A 42 -7.77 7.59 3.92
N GLU A 43 -6.98 7.07 4.83
CA GLU A 43 -5.53 6.98 4.66
C GLU A 43 -5.16 5.91 3.61
N ALA A 44 -5.87 4.79 3.59
CA ALA A 44 -5.71 3.76 2.57
C ALA A 44 -5.97 4.30 1.16
N TYR A 45 -7.02 5.11 0.96
CA TYR A 45 -7.29 5.77 -0.33
C TYR A 45 -6.09 6.63 -0.78
N HIS A 46 -5.57 7.44 0.13
CA HIS A 46 -4.45 8.32 -0.17
C HIS A 46 -3.13 7.58 -0.41
N HIS A 47 -2.97 6.36 0.12
CA HIS A 47 -1.84 5.49 -0.16
C HIS A 47 -2.02 4.72 -1.48
N VAL A 48 -3.14 4.00 -1.64
CA VAL A 48 -3.42 3.08 -2.76
C VAL A 48 -3.52 3.80 -4.10
N LYS A 49 -3.95 5.06 -4.14
CA LYS A 49 -3.92 5.86 -5.39
C LYS A 49 -2.50 6.01 -5.98
N HIS A 50 -1.45 5.74 -5.20
CA HIS A 50 -0.06 5.74 -5.67
C HIS A 50 0.45 4.38 -6.13
N THR A 51 -0.28 3.28 -5.91
CA THR A 51 0.17 1.92 -6.29
C THR A 51 0.55 1.84 -7.76
N VAL A 52 -0.35 2.22 -8.67
CA VAL A 52 -0.08 2.21 -10.12
C VAL A 52 1.06 3.18 -10.50
N PRO A 53 1.05 4.47 -10.08
CA PRO A 53 2.18 5.38 -10.33
C PRO A 53 3.54 4.87 -9.85
N LEU A 54 3.60 4.26 -8.66
CA LEU A 54 4.84 3.71 -8.10
C LEU A 54 5.31 2.48 -8.88
N LEU A 55 4.41 1.56 -9.25
CA LEU A 55 4.75 0.40 -10.08
C LEU A 55 5.27 0.81 -11.46
N ILE A 56 4.64 1.79 -12.11
CA ILE A 56 5.12 2.34 -13.39
C ILE A 56 6.51 2.98 -13.21
N ALA A 57 6.74 3.70 -12.12
CA ALA A 57 8.06 4.26 -11.82
C ALA A 57 9.09 3.13 -11.62
N CYS A 58 8.79 2.13 -10.79
CA CYS A 58 9.66 0.99 -10.55
C CYS A 58 10.00 0.24 -11.86
N GLU A 59 9.01 -0.03 -12.71
CA GLU A 59 9.21 -0.66 -14.02
C GLU A 59 10.18 0.13 -14.90
N ASN A 60 10.06 1.46 -14.92
CA ASN A 60 10.90 2.35 -15.73
C ASN A 60 12.36 2.39 -15.25
N TYR A 61 12.60 2.32 -13.93
CA TYR A 61 13.96 2.34 -13.37
C TYR A 61 14.59 0.95 -13.25
N THR A 62 13.82 -0.12 -13.42
CA THR A 62 14.32 -1.50 -13.40
C THR A 62 15.08 -1.84 -14.69
N SER A 63 16.30 -2.41 -14.54
CA SER A 63 17.14 -2.86 -15.66
C SER A 63 16.40 -3.87 -16.55
N ASN A 64 16.68 -3.83 -17.86
CA ASN A 64 16.13 -4.79 -18.82
C ASN A 64 16.65 -6.23 -18.61
N ASP A 65 17.70 -6.42 -17.80
CA ASP A 65 18.13 -7.76 -17.37
C ASP A 65 17.05 -8.49 -16.55
N TYR A 66 16.12 -7.73 -15.95
CA TYR A 66 14.97 -8.24 -15.20
C TYR A 66 13.67 -8.18 -16.00
N GLN A 67 13.72 -8.50 -17.30
CA GLN A 67 12.54 -8.45 -18.18
C GLN A 67 11.34 -9.23 -17.65
N TRP A 68 11.57 -10.40 -17.05
CA TRP A 68 10.52 -11.21 -16.42
C TRP A 68 9.79 -10.47 -15.29
N LEU A 69 10.49 -9.61 -14.56
CA LEU A 69 9.91 -8.82 -13.47
C LEU A 69 9.08 -7.66 -14.03
N LYS A 70 9.55 -7.03 -15.11
CA LYS A 70 8.81 -5.97 -15.81
C LYS A 70 7.50 -6.50 -16.39
N GLU A 71 7.51 -7.71 -16.96
CA GLU A 71 6.28 -8.37 -17.42
C GLU A 71 5.30 -8.66 -16.27
N GLY A 72 5.81 -9.11 -15.12
CA GLY A 72 5.00 -9.28 -13.91
C GLY A 72 4.40 -7.97 -13.40
N MET A 73 5.20 -6.90 -13.35
CA MET A 73 4.73 -5.55 -12.99
C MET A 73 3.65 -5.05 -13.96
N ALA A 74 3.84 -5.23 -15.26
CA ALA A 74 2.87 -4.81 -16.27
C ALA A 74 1.50 -5.50 -16.09
N HIS A 75 1.50 -6.80 -15.78
CA HIS A 75 0.26 -7.52 -15.42
C HIS A 75 -0.37 -6.92 -14.17
N TYR A 76 0.41 -6.74 -13.12
CA TYR A 76 -0.08 -6.24 -11.84
C TYR A 76 -0.62 -4.81 -11.92
N ILE A 77 0.00 -3.95 -12.73
CA ILE A 77 -0.50 -2.59 -13.04
C ILE A 77 -1.90 -2.62 -13.66
N GLN A 78 -2.19 -3.59 -14.54
CA GLN A 78 -3.52 -3.71 -15.12
C GLN A 78 -4.57 -4.10 -14.07
N ASP A 79 -4.22 -5.00 -13.15
CA ASP A 79 -5.12 -5.45 -12.09
C ASP A 79 -5.42 -4.36 -11.06
N GLU A 80 -4.44 -3.51 -10.75
CA GLU A 80 -4.55 -2.44 -9.74
C GLU A 80 -5.16 -1.14 -10.28
N MET A 81 -5.44 -1.05 -11.57
CA MET A 81 -5.97 0.16 -12.20
C MET A 81 -7.35 0.54 -11.65
N GLY A 82 -7.44 1.68 -10.96
CA GLY A 82 -8.69 2.17 -10.38
C GLY A 82 -9.09 1.50 -9.06
N HIS A 83 -8.20 0.72 -8.44
CA HIS A 83 -8.47 0.07 -7.15
C HIS A 83 -8.78 1.09 -6.04
N GLU A 84 -8.20 2.30 -6.10
CA GLU A 84 -8.52 3.38 -5.18
C GLU A 84 -10.01 3.78 -5.19
N GLU A 85 -10.72 3.57 -6.30
CA GLU A 85 -12.17 3.82 -6.39
C GLU A 85 -12.98 2.81 -5.59
N TRP A 86 -12.47 1.58 -5.39
CA TRP A 86 -13.14 0.59 -4.53
C TRP A 86 -13.14 1.05 -3.08
N ILE A 87 -12.04 1.66 -2.63
CA ILE A 87 -11.96 2.25 -1.28
C ILE A 87 -12.99 3.37 -1.11
N LEU A 88 -13.19 4.21 -2.12
CA LEU A 88 -14.22 5.25 -2.09
C LEU A 88 -15.64 4.66 -2.07
N ASN A 89 -15.87 3.53 -2.74
CA ASN A 89 -17.14 2.81 -2.65
C ASN A 89 -17.37 2.25 -1.25
N ASP A 90 -16.35 1.70 -0.60
CA ASP A 90 -16.43 1.18 0.76
C ASP A 90 -16.70 2.30 1.77
N ILE A 91 -16.02 3.44 1.63
CA ILE A 91 -16.29 4.65 2.41
C ILE A 91 -17.77 5.03 2.29
N LYS A 92 -18.31 5.05 1.06
CA LYS A 92 -19.72 5.40 0.81
C LYS A 92 -20.66 4.38 1.45
N ALA A 93 -20.36 3.09 1.33
CA ALA A 93 -21.16 2.01 1.93
C ALA A 93 -21.15 2.07 3.46
N ALA A 94 -20.03 2.51 4.05
CA ALA A 94 -19.86 2.76 5.48
C ALA A 94 -20.48 4.09 5.96
N GLY A 95 -21.14 4.86 5.10
CA GLY A 95 -21.80 6.12 5.45
C GLY A 95 -20.89 7.35 5.44
N GLY A 96 -19.65 7.20 4.95
CA GLY A 96 -18.71 8.29 4.73
C GLY A 96 -19.00 9.12 3.47
N LYS A 97 -18.16 10.12 3.24
CA LYS A 97 -18.30 11.07 2.12
C LYS A 97 -17.08 10.98 1.19
N PRO A 98 -17.14 10.13 0.14
CA PRO A 98 -15.97 9.87 -0.71
C PRO A 98 -15.45 11.12 -1.42
N ASP A 99 -16.34 12.03 -1.82
CA ASP A 99 -15.93 13.28 -2.48
C ASP A 99 -15.15 14.22 -1.54
N GLU A 100 -15.48 14.23 -0.24
CA GLU A 100 -14.69 15.00 0.73
C GLU A 100 -13.30 14.37 0.91
N ILE A 101 -13.21 13.04 0.95
CA ILE A 101 -11.93 12.32 1.10
C ILE A 101 -11.04 12.50 -0.13
N ARG A 102 -11.59 12.40 -1.34
CA ARG A 102 -10.87 12.59 -2.61
C ARG A 102 -10.13 13.93 -2.65
N HIS A 103 -10.74 14.98 -2.10
CA HIS A 103 -10.18 16.34 -2.06
C HIS A 103 -9.52 16.69 -0.72
N SER A 104 -9.43 15.75 0.21
CA SER A 104 -8.74 15.93 1.48
C SER A 104 -7.24 15.63 1.36
N ASN A 105 -6.50 15.93 2.43
CA ASN A 105 -5.09 15.59 2.53
C ASN A 105 -4.90 14.32 3.38
N PRO A 106 -3.90 13.48 3.04
CA PRO A 106 -3.46 12.41 3.93
C PRO A 106 -2.92 12.98 5.24
N SER A 107 -2.77 12.10 6.23
CA SER A 107 -1.91 12.37 7.37
C SER A 107 -0.43 12.44 6.93
N MET A 108 0.39 13.11 7.73
CA MET A 108 1.84 13.17 7.52
C MET A 108 2.48 11.78 7.47
N PHE A 109 1.94 10.80 8.20
CA PHE A 109 2.48 9.43 8.19
C PHE A 109 2.27 8.74 6.84
N THR A 110 1.07 8.85 6.26
CA THR A 110 0.78 8.32 4.92
C THR A 110 1.59 9.04 3.85
N GLU A 111 1.75 10.36 3.97
CA GLU A 111 2.61 11.14 3.08
C GLU A 111 4.07 10.66 3.14
N PHE A 112 4.60 10.40 4.33
CA PHE A 112 5.96 9.87 4.49
C PHE A 112 6.12 8.45 3.95
N MET A 113 5.14 7.56 4.12
CA MET A 113 5.19 6.22 3.52
C MET A 113 5.27 6.29 1.99
N VAL A 114 4.45 7.14 1.37
CA VAL A 114 4.46 7.33 -0.08
C VAL A 114 5.78 7.98 -0.54
N ALA A 115 6.25 8.99 0.18
CA ALA A 115 7.51 9.68 -0.15
C ALA A 115 8.72 8.74 -0.06
N ASP A 116 8.78 7.89 0.96
CA ASP A 116 9.83 6.89 1.13
C ASP A 116 9.85 5.89 -0.04
N ALA A 117 8.69 5.41 -0.47
CA ALA A 117 8.56 4.54 -1.64
C ALA A 117 9.10 5.20 -2.93
N TYR A 118 8.71 6.44 -3.22
CA TYR A 118 9.27 7.17 -4.38
C TYR A 118 10.78 7.40 -4.23
N TYR A 119 11.25 7.71 -3.03
CA TYR A 119 12.68 7.90 -2.77
C TYR A 119 13.46 6.61 -3.04
N GLN A 120 12.97 5.47 -2.53
CA GLN A 120 13.57 4.15 -2.75
C GLN A 120 13.69 3.83 -4.25
N ILE A 121 12.63 4.10 -5.03
CA ILE A 121 12.61 3.89 -6.48
C ILE A 121 13.63 4.78 -7.20
N HIS A 122 13.66 6.07 -6.87
CA HIS A 122 14.42 7.05 -7.64
C HIS A 122 15.89 7.16 -7.23
N GLN A 123 16.22 6.86 -5.97
CA GLN A 123 17.54 7.16 -5.40
C GLN A 123 18.29 5.91 -4.90
N SER A 124 17.59 4.79 -4.69
CA SER A 124 18.16 3.57 -4.11
C SER A 124 17.99 2.39 -5.08
N ASN A 125 17.30 1.33 -4.66
CA ASN A 125 17.02 0.17 -5.48
C ASN A 125 15.53 0.14 -5.84
N PRO A 126 15.15 0.25 -7.12
CA PRO A 126 13.74 0.22 -7.53
C PRO A 126 13.01 -1.04 -7.12
N ILE A 127 13.69 -2.19 -7.07
CA ILE A 127 13.10 -3.48 -6.65
C ILE A 127 12.94 -3.56 -5.11
N GLY A 128 13.46 -2.58 -4.37
CA GLY A 128 13.29 -2.49 -2.92
C GLY A 128 11.98 -1.82 -2.48
N PHE A 129 11.23 -1.24 -3.42
CA PHE A 129 9.83 -0.83 -3.23
C PHE A 129 8.92 -2.05 -3.44
#